data_AF-A0A928LKH5-F1
#
_entry.id   AF-A0A928LKH5-F1
#
_cell.length_a   1.000
_cell.length_b   1.000
_cell.length_c   1.000
_cell.angle_alpha   90.00
_cell.angle_beta   90.00
_cell.angle_gamma   90.00
#
_symmetry.space_group_name_H-M   'P 1'
#
loop_
_entity.id
_entity.type
_entity.pdbx_description
1 polymer ?
#
loop_
_entity_poly.entity_id
_entity_poly.type
_entity_poly.pdbx_seq_one_letter_code
_entity_poly.pdbx_strand_id
1 'polypeptide(L)'
;MLFNSVSFLVFFPIVVLGYFAIPEKFKNHWLLIASYYFYMSWQPVYALLILFSTVTTYYCAVFIDKAKSKKQKKLFLVSNIVVNIAILCYFKYFNFIVQSLLAVFPGLSIAPNNNLLAVVGISFYTFQSLGYSIDV
;
A
#
# COMPACT_ATOMS: atom_id res chain seq x y z
N MET A 1 -12.84 -0.65 9.75
CA MET A 1 -13.77 0.51 9.78
C MET A 1 -14.07 0.99 8.37
N LEU A 2 -15.27 0.73 7.84
CA LEU A 2 -15.65 1.18 6.49
C LEU A 2 -15.89 2.70 6.46
N PHE A 3 -15.67 3.36 5.32
CA PHE A 3 -15.90 4.82 5.17
C PHE A 3 -17.36 5.22 5.44
N ASN A 4 -18.29 4.37 5.04
CA ASN A 4 -19.74 4.52 5.21
C ASN A 4 -20.24 3.98 6.57
N SER A 5 -19.37 3.84 7.58
CA SER A 5 -19.75 3.36 8.91
C SER A 5 -19.83 4.50 9.93
N VAL A 6 -20.70 4.34 10.94
CA VAL A 6 -20.80 5.27 12.09
C VAL A 6 -19.46 5.39 12.82
N SER A 7 -18.69 4.30 12.90
CA SER A 7 -17.36 4.31 13.48
C SER A 7 -16.41 5.28 12.75
N PHE A 8 -16.48 5.38 11.41
CA PHE A 8 -15.70 6.36 10.65
C PHE A 8 -16.20 7.79 10.86
N LEU A 9 -17.53 7.97 10.92
CA LEU A 9 -18.16 9.27 11.16
C LEU A 9 -17.70 9.88 12.50
N VAL A 10 -17.49 9.06 13.52
CA VAL A 10 -16.95 9.51 14.82
C VAL A 10 -15.43 9.64 14.80
N PHE A 11 -14.73 8.68 14.18
CA PHE A 11 -13.26 8.68 14.10
C PHE A 11 -12.71 9.92 13.39
N PHE A 12 -13.29 10.32 12.26
CA PHE A 12 -12.77 11.40 11.43
C PHE A 12 -12.72 12.76 12.16
N PRO A 13 -13.81 13.25 12.79
CA PRO A 13 -13.78 14.46 13.60
C PRO A 13 -12.76 14.40 14.75
N ILE A 14 -12.61 13.25 15.42
CA ILE A 14 -11.62 13.08 16.50
C ILE A 14 -10.20 13.28 15.95
N VAL A 15 -9.88 12.66 14.81
CA VAL A 15 -8.56 12.82 14.17
C VAL A 15 -8.32 14.26 13.74
N VAL A 16 -9.31 14.91 13.14
CA VAL A 16 -9.20 16.31 12.68
C VAL A 16 -9.04 17.28 13.85
N LEU A 17 -9.86 17.16 14.89
CA LEU A 17 -9.74 17.98 16.10
C LEU A 17 -8.40 17.74 16.81
N GLY A 18 -7.97 16.49 16.91
CA GLY A 18 -6.63 16.15 17.41
C GLY A 18 -5.51 16.79 16.59
N TYR A 19 -5.62 16.81 15.26
CA TYR A 19 -4.64 17.44 14.38
C TYR A 19 -4.50 18.94 14.65
N PHE A 20 -5.60 19.64 14.90
CA PHE A 20 -5.57 21.08 15.21
C PHE A 20 -5.15 21.39 16.66
N ALA A 21 -5.40 20.47 17.60
CA ALA A 21 -5.01 20.64 19.01
C ALA A 21 -3.53 20.33 19.29
N ILE A 22 -2.90 19.48 18.46
CA ILE A 22 -1.53 19.01 18.68
C ILE A 22 -0.48 20.00 18.13
N PRO A 23 0.67 20.21 18.81
CA PRO A 23 1.75 21.04 18.32
C PRO A 23 2.29 20.58 16.97
N GLU A 24 2.76 21.51 16.15
CA GLU A 24 3.19 21.26 14.76
C GLU A 24 4.18 20.10 14.61
N LYS A 25 5.11 19.96 15.55
CA LYS A 25 6.12 18.88 15.59
C LYS A 25 5.52 17.47 15.65
N PHE A 26 4.33 17.31 16.24
CA PHE A 26 3.69 16.02 16.47
C PHE A 26 2.54 15.73 15.50
N LYS A 27 2.15 16.68 14.65
CA LYS A 27 1.03 16.50 13.70
C LYS A 27 1.22 15.30 12.76
N ASN A 28 2.43 15.12 12.23
CA ASN A 28 2.72 13.99 11.35
C ASN A 28 2.65 12.64 12.09
N HIS A 29 3.12 12.61 13.34
CA HIS A 29 3.03 11.40 14.18
C HIS A 29 1.57 11.06 14.49
N TRP A 30 0.76 12.07 14.82
CA TRP A 30 -0.68 11.90 15.04
C TRP A 30 -1.38 11.32 13.80
N LEU A 31 -1.15 11.92 12.62
CA LEU A 31 -1.72 11.44 11.37
C LEU A 31 -1.23 10.04 11.01
N LEU A 32 0.04 9.73 11.27
CA LEU A 32 0.60 8.40 11.02
C LEU A 32 -0.09 7.35 11.89
N ILE A 33 -0.18 7.58 13.20
CA ILE A 33 -0.84 6.67 14.15
C ILE A 33 -2.31 6.48 13.78
N ALA A 34 -3.02 7.58 13.50
CA ALA A 34 -4.42 7.54 13.08
C ALA A 34 -4.61 6.73 11.79
N SER A 35 -3.74 6.93 10.80
CA SER A 35 -3.77 6.20 9.53
C SER A 35 -3.55 4.71 9.73
N TYR A 36 -2.53 4.33 10.51
CA TYR A 36 -2.26 2.92 10.82
C TYR A 36 -3.43 2.28 11.58
N TYR A 37 -3.99 2.96 12.58
CA TYR A 37 -5.16 2.47 13.30
C TYR A 37 -6.36 2.25 12.36
N PHE A 38 -6.64 3.20 11.46
CA PHE A 38 -7.70 3.07 10.48
C PHE A 38 -7.50 1.84 9.58
N TYR A 39 -6.28 1.60 9.08
CA TYR A 39 -5.97 0.43 8.26
C TYR A 39 -6.02 -0.89 9.04
N MET A 40 -5.51 -0.92 10.28
CA MET A 40 -5.58 -2.11 11.15
C MET A 40 -7.01 -2.50 11.50
N SER A 41 -7.93 -1.54 11.57
CA SER A 41 -9.35 -1.77 11.84
C SER A 41 -10.10 -2.56 10.75
N TRP A 42 -9.46 -2.81 9.60
CA TRP A 42 -9.96 -3.73 8.57
C TRP A 42 -9.39 -5.12 8.75
N GLN A 43 -8.07 -5.23 8.59
CA GLN A 43 -7.28 -6.39 9.00
C GLN A 43 -5.88 -5.91 9.41
N PRO A 44 -5.35 -6.37 10.56
CA PRO A 44 -4.01 -6.00 11.01
C PRO A 44 -2.91 -6.32 10.00
N VAL A 45 -3.09 -7.38 9.20
CA VAL A 45 -2.14 -7.81 8.16
C VAL A 45 -1.89 -6.71 7.11
N TYR A 46 -2.88 -5.86 6.82
CA TYR A 46 -2.72 -4.81 5.80
C TYR A 46 -1.86 -3.65 6.26
N ALA A 47 -1.78 -3.40 7.57
CA ALA A 47 -0.84 -2.42 8.11
C ALA A 47 0.61 -2.87 7.91
N LEU A 48 0.89 -4.18 8.07
CA LEU A 48 2.21 -4.74 7.77
C LEU A 48 2.56 -4.60 6.28
N LEU A 49 1.59 -4.70 5.40
CA LEU A 49 1.79 -4.54 3.96
C LEU A 49 2.14 -3.09 3.59
N ILE A 50 1.43 -2.11 4.17
CA ILE A 50 1.77 -0.68 3.98
C ILE A 50 3.15 -0.38 4.55
N LEU A 51 3.47 -0.91 5.73
CA LEU A 51 4.79 -0.77 6.34
C LEU A 51 5.87 -1.37 5.42
N PHE A 52 5.65 -2.57 4.91
CA PHE A 52 6.58 -3.23 3.98
C PHE A 52 6.79 -2.42 2.70
N SER A 53 5.71 -1.93 2.06
CA SER A 53 5.81 -1.06 0.88
C SER A 53 6.58 0.23 1.21
N THR A 54 6.30 0.86 2.35
CA THR A 54 6.99 2.08 2.79
C THR A 54 8.48 1.84 3.00
N VAL A 55 8.84 0.78 3.73
CA VAL A 55 10.23 0.45 4.06
C VAL A 55 11.02 0.08 2.81
N THR A 56 10.47 -0.78 1.95
CA THR A 56 11.12 -1.19 0.70
C THR A 56 11.33 0.00 -0.23
N THR A 57 10.32 0.85 -0.41
CA THR A 57 10.40 2.08 -1.20
C THR A 57 11.41 3.07 -0.63
N TYR A 58 11.43 3.29 0.69
CA TYR A 58 12.41 4.18 1.34
C TYR A 58 13.84 3.72 1.09
N TYR A 59 14.15 2.44 1.34
CA TYR A 59 15.50 1.94 1.12
C TYR A 59 15.90 1.92 -0.35
N CYS A 60 14.98 1.60 -1.26
CA CYS A 60 15.25 1.68 -2.69
C CYS A 60 15.59 3.11 -3.10
N ALA A 61 14.84 4.12 -2.66
CA ALA A 61 15.13 5.52 -2.95
C ALA A 61 16.50 5.95 -2.40
N VAL A 62 16.82 5.58 -1.16
CA VAL A 62 18.15 5.86 -0.56
C VAL A 62 19.28 5.19 -1.36
N PHE A 63 19.07 3.97 -1.86
CA PHE A 63 20.07 3.28 -2.68
C PHE A 63 20.16 3.84 -4.10
N ILE A 64 19.07 4.36 -4.68
CA ILE A 64 19.09 5.08 -5.96
C ILE A 64 19.93 6.35 -5.83
N ASP A 65 19.75 7.12 -4.74
CA ASP A 65 20.51 8.34 -4.48
C ASP A 65 22.02 8.04 -4.32
N LYS A 66 22.36 6.99 -3.55
CA LYS A 66 23.76 6.58 -3.30
C LYS A 66 24.43 5.82 -4.45
N ALA A 67 23.68 5.42 -5.47
CA ALA A 67 24.20 4.58 -6.55
C ALA A 67 25.18 5.36 -7.45
N LYS A 68 26.39 4.80 -7.63
CA LYS A 68 27.47 5.41 -8.40
C LYS A 68 27.35 5.20 -9.91
N SER A 69 26.52 4.25 -10.34
CA SER A 69 26.35 3.90 -11.75
C SER A 69 24.88 3.91 -12.18
N LYS A 70 24.63 4.25 -13.44
CA LYS A 70 23.29 4.18 -14.05
C LYS A 70 22.67 2.78 -13.96
N LYS A 71 23.49 1.72 -14.04
CA LYS A 71 23.03 0.33 -13.91
C LYS A 71 22.49 0.04 -12.50
N GLN A 72 23.19 0.49 -11.46
CA GLN A 72 22.74 0.32 -10.07
C GLN A 72 21.45 1.10 -9.79
N LYS A 73 21.37 2.36 -10.24
CA LYS A 73 20.13 3.15 -10.14
C LYS A 73 18.94 2.42 -10.78
N LYS A 74 19.14 1.94 -12.01
CA LYS A 74 18.11 1.19 -12.74
C LYS A 74 17.70 -0.09 -12.00
N LEU A 75 18.66 -0.82 -11.42
CA LEU A 75 18.37 -2.04 -10.67
C LEU A 75 17.46 -1.74 -9.47
N PHE A 76 17.82 -0.78 -8.62
CA PHE A 76 17.01 -0.43 -7.45
C PHE A 76 15.63 0.11 -7.82
N LEU A 77 15.55 0.94 -8.85
CA LEU A 77 14.27 1.45 -9.37
C LEU A 77 13.38 0.31 -9.86
N VAL A 78 13.91 -0.59 -10.71
CA VAL A 78 13.16 -1.73 -11.23
C VAL A 78 12.75 -2.67 -10.10
N SER A 79 13.61 -2.93 -9.11
CA SER A 79 13.26 -3.72 -7.94
C SER A 79 12.08 -3.11 -7.16
N ASN A 80 12.09 -1.79 -6.91
CA ASN A 80 10.97 -1.13 -6.24
C ASN A 80 9.67 -1.22 -7.05
N ILE A 81 9.76 -1.02 -8.38
CA ILE A 81 8.63 -1.15 -9.30
C ILE A 81 8.05 -2.56 -9.24
N VAL A 82 8.89 -3.58 -9.36
CA VAL A 82 8.47 -4.99 -9.35
C VAL A 82 7.80 -5.34 -8.03
N VAL A 83 8.36 -4.95 -6.88
CA VAL A 83 7.77 -5.23 -5.56
C VAL A 83 6.39 -4.60 -5.42
N ASN A 84 6.27 -3.30 -5.72
CA ASN A 84 5.00 -2.57 -5.58
C ASN A 84 3.92 -3.06 -6.56
N ILE A 85 4.29 -3.35 -7.82
CA ILE A 85 3.37 -3.93 -8.81
C ILE A 85 2.99 -5.36 -8.43
N ALA A 86 3.91 -6.19 -7.92
CA ALA A 86 3.59 -7.55 -7.49
C ALA A 86 2.56 -7.55 -6.36
N ILE A 87 2.71 -6.67 -5.37
CA ILE A 87 1.73 -6.46 -4.29
C ILE A 87 0.37 -6.06 -4.87
N LEU A 88 0.34 -5.08 -5.78
CA LEU A 88 -0.90 -4.62 -6.42
C LEU A 88 -1.58 -5.75 -7.24
N CYS A 89 -0.81 -6.47 -8.04
CA CYS A 89 -1.30 -7.60 -8.84
C CYS A 89 -1.89 -8.69 -7.96
N TYR A 90 -1.20 -9.06 -6.88
CA TYR A 90 -1.67 -10.09 -5.95
C TYR A 90 -2.95 -9.65 -5.26
N PHE A 91 -2.98 -8.51 -4.57
CA PHE A 91 -4.13 -8.12 -3.75
C PHE A 91 -5.34 -7.61 -4.53
N LYS A 92 -5.13 -7.01 -5.71
CA LYS A 92 -6.22 -6.39 -6.49
C LYS A 92 -6.67 -7.22 -7.69
N TYR A 93 -5.72 -7.85 -8.39
CA TYR A 93 -5.99 -8.45 -9.69
C TYR A 93 -5.94 -9.99 -9.69
N PHE A 94 -5.48 -10.64 -8.62
CA PHE A 94 -5.33 -12.10 -8.58
C PHE A 94 -6.62 -12.84 -8.92
N ASN A 95 -7.73 -12.52 -8.22
CA ASN A 95 -9.00 -13.19 -8.48
C ASN A 95 -9.53 -12.93 -9.90
N PHE A 96 -9.34 -11.72 -10.42
CA PHE A 96 -9.68 -11.39 -11.79
C PHE A 96 -8.87 -12.24 -12.80
N ILE A 97 -7.55 -12.33 -12.61
CA ILE A 97 -6.65 -13.12 -13.46
C ILE A 97 -7.04 -14.60 -13.44
N VAL A 98 -7.28 -15.16 -12.25
CA VAL A 98 -7.68 -16.57 -12.09
C VAL A 98 -9.00 -16.83 -12.79
N GLN A 99 -10.01 -15.97 -12.60
CA GLN A 99 -11.31 -16.12 -13.26
C GLN A 99 -11.20 -16.02 -14.78
N SER A 100 -10.40 -15.09 -15.31
CA SER A 100 -10.14 -14.98 -16.75
C SER A 100 -9.44 -16.23 -17.31
N LEU A 101 -8.47 -16.79 -16.58
CA LEU A 101 -7.79 -18.01 -17.00
C LEU A 101 -8.72 -19.23 -17.01
N LEU A 102 -9.56 -19.39 -15.99
CA LEU A 102 -10.55 -20.47 -15.93
C LEU A 102 -11.60 -20.36 -17.05
N ALA A 103 -11.96 -19.14 -17.46
CA ALA A 103 -12.89 -18.92 -18.57
C ALA A 103 -12.33 -19.36 -19.92
N VAL A 104 -11.01 -19.24 -20.12
CA VAL A 104 -10.32 -19.64 -21.36
C VAL A 104 -9.87 -21.11 -21.32
N PHE A 105 -9.45 -21.58 -20.15
CA PHE A 105 -8.91 -22.92 -19.91
C PHE A 105 -9.66 -23.61 -18.76
N PRO A 106 -10.84 -24.20 -19.01
CA PRO A 106 -11.67 -24.81 -17.97
C PRO A 106 -11.04 -26.05 -17.31
N GLY A 107 -9.93 -26.58 -17.84
CA GLY A 107 -9.17 -27.69 -17.24
C GLY A 107 -8.16 -27.26 -16.17
N LEU A 108 -7.96 -25.96 -15.94
CA LEU A 108 -7.04 -25.48 -14.90
C LEU A 108 -7.64 -25.65 -13.49
N SER A 109 -6.89 -26.25 -12.56
CA SER A 109 -7.29 -26.49 -11.17
C SER A 109 -6.91 -25.35 -10.21
N ILE A 110 -6.98 -24.09 -10.67
CA ILE A 110 -6.61 -22.93 -9.84
C ILE A 110 -7.87 -22.37 -9.19
N ALA A 111 -7.95 -22.42 -7.85
CA ALA A 111 -9.08 -21.86 -7.11
C ALA A 111 -8.92 -20.35 -6.86
N PRO A 112 -9.98 -19.53 -7.07
CA PRO A 112 -10.00 -18.15 -6.60
C PRO A 112 -9.80 -18.08 -5.07
N ASN A 113 -9.12 -17.04 -4.59
CA ASN A 113 -8.94 -16.82 -3.16
C ASN A 113 -9.99 -15.80 -2.66
N ASN A 114 -11.10 -16.31 -2.14
CA ASN A 114 -12.20 -15.47 -1.63
C ASN A 114 -11.85 -14.72 -0.33
N ASN A 115 -10.80 -15.14 0.38
CA ASN A 115 -10.32 -14.44 1.57
C ASN A 115 -9.41 -13.26 1.23
N LEU A 116 -9.05 -13.10 -0.05
CA LEU A 116 -8.23 -12.01 -0.53
C LEU A 116 -9.08 -10.74 -0.69
N LEU A 117 -9.41 -10.08 0.42
CA LEU A 117 -10.03 -8.78 0.39
C LEU A 117 -9.01 -7.74 -0.12
N ALA A 118 -9.41 -6.97 -1.13
CA ALA A 118 -8.61 -5.88 -1.64
C ALA A 118 -8.47 -4.80 -0.56
N VAL A 119 -7.23 -4.45 -0.22
CA VAL A 119 -6.95 -3.35 0.71
C VAL A 119 -7.42 -2.04 0.07
N VAL A 120 -8.27 -1.30 0.78
CA VAL A 120 -8.78 -0.03 0.24
C VAL A 120 -7.64 0.95 0.06
N GLY A 121 -7.57 1.54 -1.14
CA GLY A 121 -6.52 2.50 -1.48
C GLY A 121 -5.19 1.85 -1.88
N ILE A 122 -5.12 0.52 -2.08
CA ILE A 122 -3.89 -0.15 -2.55
C ILE A 122 -3.31 0.47 -3.81
N SER A 123 -4.14 0.74 -4.80
CA SER A 123 -3.68 1.41 -6.02
C SER A 123 -3.11 2.79 -5.75
N PHE A 124 -3.75 3.57 -4.88
CA PHE A 124 -3.35 4.94 -4.60
C PHE A 124 -1.96 4.99 -3.97
N TYR A 125 -1.73 4.28 -2.86
CA TYR A 125 -0.41 4.33 -2.22
C TYR A 125 0.66 3.62 -3.06
N THR A 126 0.32 2.57 -3.82
CA THR A 126 1.26 1.94 -4.75
C THR A 126 1.74 2.96 -5.78
N PHE A 127 0.85 3.69 -6.44
CA PHE A 127 1.26 4.68 -7.44
C PHE A 127 2.01 5.87 -6.81
N GLN A 128 1.65 6.28 -5.59
CA GLN A 128 2.39 7.31 -4.86
C GLN A 128 3.83 6.87 -4.53
N SER A 129 4.01 5.64 -4.03
CA SER A 129 5.33 5.06 -3.73
C SER A 129 6.20 4.91 -4.98
N LEU A 130 5.58 4.53 -6.11
CA LEU A 130 6.25 4.45 -7.40
C LEU A 130 6.68 5.83 -7.89
N GLY A 131 5.79 6.82 -7.85
CA GLY A 131 6.10 8.21 -8.22
C GLY A 131 7.31 8.73 -7.45
N TYR A 132 7.30 8.58 -6.12
CA TYR A 132 8.43 8.98 -5.28
C TYR A 132 9.76 8.35 -5.70
N SER A 133 9.80 7.04 -6.01
CA SER A 133 11.06 6.40 -6.42
C SER A 133 11.50 6.75 -7.83
N ILE A 134 10.58 7.16 -8.71
CA ILE A 134 10.88 7.61 -10.07
C ILE A 134 11.45 9.03 -10.05
N ASP A 135 11.01 9.86 -9.11
CA ASP A 135 11.45 11.25 -8.97
C ASP A 135 12.87 11.39 -8.39
N VAL A 136 13.38 10.37 -7.69
CA VAL A 136 14.74 10.30 -7.10
C VAL A 136 15.78 9.83 -8.13
#